data_AF-K1YJR3-F1
#
_entry.id   AF-K1YJR3-F1
#
_cell.length_a   1.000
_cell.length_b   1.000
_cell.length_c   1.000
_cell.angle_alpha   90.00
_cell.angle_beta   90.00
_cell.angle_gamma   90.00
#
_symmetry.space_group_name_H-M   'P 1'
#
loop_
_entity.id
_entity.type
_entity.pdbx_description
1 polymer ?
#
loop_
_entity_poly.entity_id
_entity_poly.type
_entity_poly.pdbx_seq_one_letter_code
_entity_poly.pdbx_strand_id
1 'polypeptide(L)' 'AIDRVGVVGAFSGEVRQGAIAHGFAGERIRTFPDKDAAVTWIKEMIATKKIGKEDVILVKASRGLRFETIVAKLIEEGA' A
#
# COMPACT_ATOMS: atom_id res chain seq x y z
N ALA A 1 9.95 11.28 5.52
CA ALA A 1 8.69 10.93 6.20
C ALA A 1 7.86 10.05 5.27
N ILE A 2 6.90 9.26 5.76
CA ILE A 2 6.07 8.40 4.92
C ILE A 2 4.77 9.14 4.57
N ASP A 3 4.49 9.38 3.29
CA ASP A 3 3.30 10.14 2.86
C ASP A 3 2.00 9.36 2.97
N ARG A 4 2.01 8.08 2.60
CA ARG A 4 0.83 7.20 2.66
C ARG A 4 1.23 5.78 3.03
N VAL A 5 0.32 5.04 3.67
CA VAL A 5 0.51 3.63 4.06
C VAL A 5 -0.69 2.82 3.61
N GLY A 6 -0.42 1.72 2.92
CA GLY A 6 -1.40 0.67 2.63
C GLY A 6 -1.09 -0.60 3.42
N VAL A 7 -2.09 -1.19 4.07
CA VAL A 7 -1.91 -2.39 4.90
C VAL A 7 -2.84 -3.50 4.43
N VAL A 8 -2.29 -4.68 4.16
CA VAL A 8 -3.04 -5.88 3.78
C VAL A 8 -2.70 -7.00 4.76
N GLY A 9 -3.72 -7.73 5.21
CA GLY A 9 -3.56 -8.89 6.08
C GLY A 9 -4.52 -8.90 7.26
N ALA A 10 -4.54 -10.03 7.97
CA ALA A 10 -5.45 -10.27 9.10
C ALA A 10 -5.32 -9.21 10.21
N PHE A 11 -4.11 -8.69 10.44
CA PHE A 11 -3.82 -7.68 11.46
C PHE A 11 -3.84 -6.23 10.95
N SER A 12 -4.43 -5.99 9.76
CA SER A 12 -4.40 -4.66 9.14
C SER A 12 -5.11 -3.60 9.98
N GLY A 13 -6.17 -3.98 10.72
CA GLY A 13 -6.89 -3.10 11.63
C GLY A 13 -6.02 -2.62 12.79
N GLU A 14 -5.29 -3.54 13.42
CA GLU A 14 -4.40 -3.28 14.55
C GLU A 14 -3.21 -2.41 14.13
N VAL A 15 -2.63 -2.67 12.95
CA VAL A 15 -1.57 -1.81 12.38
C VAL A 15 -2.09 -0.39 12.16
N ARG A 16 -3.31 -0.24 11.60
CA ARG A 16 -3.91 1.08 11.40
C ARG A 16 -4.18 1.79 12.72
N GLN A 17 -4.74 1.09 13.70
CA GLN A 17 -5.01 1.66 15.02
C GLN A 17 -3.72 2.10 15.72
N GLY A 18 -2.68 1.26 15.72
CA GLY A 18 -1.39 1.59 16.31
C GLY A 18 -0.74 2.81 15.65
N ALA A 19 -0.74 2.88 14.32
CA ALA A 19 -0.20 4.04 13.60
C ALA A 19 -0.93 5.36 13.99
N ILE A 20 -2.26 5.33 14.05
CA ILE A 20 -3.07 6.50 14.43
C ILE A 20 -2.81 6.88 15.89
N ALA A 21 -2.76 5.91 16.81
CA ALA A 21 -2.49 6.15 18.22
C ALA A 21 -1.12 6.81 18.46
N HIS A 22 -0.16 6.65 17.54
CA HIS A 22 1.17 7.25 17.58
C HIS A 22 1.32 8.47 16.65
N GLY A 23 0.22 9.09 16.22
CA GLY A 23 0.22 10.38 15.52
C GLY A 23 0.27 10.32 14.00
N PHE A 24 0.10 9.14 13.39
CA PHE A 24 -0.07 9.06 11.94
C PHE A 24 -1.49 9.47 11.54
N ALA A 25 -1.61 10.34 10.53
CA ALA A 25 -2.92 10.86 10.14
C ALA A 25 -3.80 9.77 9.51
N GLY A 26 -5.04 9.63 9.99
CA GLY A 26 -5.93 8.52 9.65
C GLY A 26 -6.32 8.46 8.17
N GLU A 27 -6.28 9.58 7.48
CA GLU A 27 -6.51 9.73 6.04
C GLU A 27 -5.30 9.32 5.19
N ARG A 28 -4.11 9.19 5.81
CA ARG A 28 -2.87 8.75 5.15
C ARG A 28 -2.63 7.24 5.29
N ILE A 29 -3.44 6.52 6.07
CA ILE A 29 -3.33 5.07 6.24
C ILE A 29 -4.63 4.35 5.89
N ARG A 30 -4.54 3.36 4.99
CA ARG A 30 -5.68 2.58 4.50
C ARG A 30 -5.43 1.08 4.67
N THR A 31 -6.45 0.35 5.11
CA THR A 31 -6.47 -1.11 5.13
C THR A 31 -7.16 -1.64 3.88
N PHE A 32 -6.77 -2.83 3.43
CA PHE A 32 -7.38 -3.50 2.29
C PHE A 32 -7.75 -4.94 2.63
N PRO A 33 -8.88 -5.43 2.08
CA PRO A 33 -9.31 -6.81 2.31
C PRO A 33 -8.35 -7.83 1.68
N ASP A 34 -7.71 -7.46 0.57
CA ASP A 34 -6.76 -8.31 -0.16
C ASP A 34 -5.72 -7.48 -0.93
N LYS A 35 -4.80 -8.18 -1.60
CA LYS A 35 -3.72 -7.57 -2.38
C LYS A 35 -4.23 -6.86 -3.63
N ASP A 36 -5.36 -7.29 -4.19
CA ASP A 36 -5.87 -6.79 -5.46
C ASP A 36 -6.52 -5.43 -5.25
N ALA A 37 -7.25 -5.26 -4.15
CA ALA A 37 -7.72 -3.97 -3.69
C ALA A 37 -6.57 -2.97 -3.44
N ALA A 38 -5.45 -3.44 -2.89
CA ALA A 38 -4.25 -2.60 -2.71
C ALA A 38 -3.61 -2.21 -4.04
N VAL A 39 -3.50 -3.15 -5.00
CA VAL A 39 -2.99 -2.88 -6.35
C VAL A 39 -3.86 -1.86 -7.07
N THR A 40 -5.19 -2.02 -7.07
CA THR A 40 -6.13 -1.07 -7.67
C THR A 40 -5.94 0.33 -7.11
N TRP A 41 -5.81 0.47 -5.79
CA TRP A 41 -5.58 1.76 -5.15
C TRP A 41 -4.24 2.40 -5.55
N ILE A 42 -3.16 1.61 -5.65
CA ILE A 42 -1.86 2.10 -6.10
C ILE A 42 -1.95 2.58 -7.56
N LYS A 43 -2.61 1.82 -8.43
CA LYS A 43 -2.82 2.18 -9.84
C LYS A 43 -3.64 3.47 -9.99
N GLU A 44 -4.71 3.63 -9.21
CA GLU A 44 -5.49 4.87 -9.17
C GLU A 44 -4.62 6.08 -8.76
N MET A 45 -3.73 5.91 -7.78
CA MET A 45 -2.83 6.99 -7.36
C MET A 45 -1.81 7.36 -8.45
N ILE A 46 -1.29 6.38 -9.18
CA ILE A 46 -0.40 6.62 -10.33
C ILE A 46 -1.17 7.33 -11.44
N ALA A 47 -2.35 6.82 -11.82
CA ALA A 47 -3.19 7.39 -12.87
C ALA A 47 -3.61 8.84 -12.58
N THR A 48 -3.88 9.15 -11.30
CA THR A 48 -4.24 10.50 -10.84
C THR A 48 -3.02 11.37 -10.50
N LYS A 49 -1.79 10.92 -10.80
CA LYS A 49 -0.52 11.61 -10.51
C LYS A 49 -0.31 11.97 -9.03
N LYS A 50 -0.98 11.27 -8.12
CA LYS A 50 -0.74 11.33 -6.66
C LYS A 50 0.52 10.57 -6.26
N ILE A 51 0.97 9.65 -7.12
CA ILE A 51 2.30 9.04 -7.14
C ILE A 51 2.89 9.34 -8.53
N GLY A 52 3.99 10.08 -8.56
CA GLY A 52 4.73 10.46 -9.76
C GLY A 52 6.03 9.67 -9.94
N LYS A 53 6.84 10.08 -10.92
CA LYS A 53 8.11 9.42 -11.27
C LYS A 53 9.18 9.51 -10.18
N GLU A 54 9.12 10.55 -9.34
CA GLU A 54 10.08 10.80 -8.26
C GLU A 54 9.65 10.20 -6.93
N ASP A 55 8.46 9.59 -6.87
CA ASP A 55 7.92 8.97 -5.67
C ASP A 55 8.39 7.52 -5.54
N VAL A 56 8.53 7.05 -4.30
CA VAL A 56 8.97 5.68 -4.00
C VAL A 56 7.81 4.89 -3.40
N ILE A 57 7.51 3.73 -4.00
CA ILE A 57 6.62 2.73 -3.42
C ILE A 57 7.48 1.63 -2.79
N LEU A 58 7.44 1.52 -1.46
CA LEU A 58 8.06 0.42 -0.73
C LEU A 58 7.03 -0.67 -0.43
N VAL A 59 7.29 -1.90 -0.89
CA VAL A 59 6.46 -3.06 -0.60
C VAL A 59 7.20 -4.00 0.35
N LYS A 60 6.58 -4.33 1.49
CA LYS A 60 7.16 -5.23 2.50
C LYS A 60 6.13 -6.20 3.05
N ALA A 61 6.51 -7.47 3.17
CA ALA A 61 5.79 -8.47 3.95
C ALA A 61 6.70 -9.58 4.46
N SER A 62 6.15 -10.48 5.26
CA SER A 62 6.73 -11.80 5.55
C SER A 62 6.57 -12.72 4.34
N ARG A 63 7.46 -13.71 4.18
CA ARG A 63 7.52 -14.59 3.00
C ARG A 63 6.17 -15.23 2.63
N GLY A 64 5.44 -15.75 3.63
CA GLY A 64 4.16 -16.44 3.39
C GLY A 64 3.06 -15.56 2.79
N LEU A 65 3.17 -14.23 2.92
CA LEU A 65 2.19 -13.30 2.36
C LEU A 65 2.43 -13.05 0.87
N ARG A 66 3.59 -13.40 0.32
CA ARG A 66 3.91 -13.27 -1.10
C ARG A 66 3.62 -11.88 -1.70
N PHE A 67 4.12 -10.79 -1.11
CA PHE A 67 3.85 -9.43 -1.60
C PHE A 67 4.62 -9.07 -2.87
N GLU A 68 5.59 -9.88 -3.28
CA GLU A 68 6.20 -9.81 -4.61
C GLU A 68 5.16 -9.90 -5.74
N THR A 69 4.00 -10.51 -5.49
CA THR A 69 2.88 -10.51 -6.46
C THR A 69 2.23 -9.15 -6.64
N ILE A 70 2.30 -8.25 -5.64
CA ILE A 70 1.84 -6.86 -5.80
C ILE A 70 2.79 -6.15 -6.76
N VAL A 71 4.10 -6.33 -6.57
CA VAL A 71 5.13 -5.72 -7.44
C VAL A 71 4.98 -6.23 -8.87
N ALA A 72 4.83 -7.54 -9.07
CA ALA A 72 4.60 -8.12 -10.40
C ALA A 72 3.38 -7.48 -11.11
N LYS A 73 2.22 -7.40 -10.43
CA LYS A 73 0.99 -6.79 -10.98
C LYS A 73 1.10 -5.29 -11.30
N LEU A 74 2.06 -4.59 -10.68
CA LEU A 74 2.34 -3.18 -10.97
C LEU A 74 3.28 -3.02 -12.18
N ILE A 75 4.17 -3.98 -12.42
CA ILE A 75 5.15 -3.95 -13.52
C ILE A 75 4.58 -4.55 -14.81
N GLU A 76 3.78 -5.61 -14.72
CA GLU A 76 3.24 -6.36 -15.88
C GLU A 76 2.37 -5.50 -16.82
N GLU A 77 1.80 -4.40 -16.36
CA GLU A 77 1.02 -3.46 -17.19
C GLU A 77 1.81 -2.22 -17.63
N GLY A 78 3.10 -2.14 -17.29
CA GLY A 78 4.02 -1.07 -17.73
C GLY A 78 4.86 -1.41 -18.97
N ALA A 79 4.62 -2.58 -19.58
CA ALA A 79 5.31 -3.08 -20.78
C ALA A 79 4.43 -2.98 -22.03
#